data_AF-A0A8C2Y5N7-F1
#
_entry.id   AF-A0A8C2Y5N7-F1
#
_cell.length_a   1.000
_cell.length_b   1.000
_cell.length_c   1.000
_cell.angle_alpha   90.00
_cell.angle_beta   90.00
_cell.angle_gamma   90.00
#
_symmetry.space_group_name_H-M   'P 1'
#
loop_
_entity.id
_entity.type
_entity.pdbx_description
1 polymer ?
#
loop_
_entity_poly.entity_id
_entity_poly.type
_entity_poly.pdbx_seq_one_letter_code
_entity_poly.pdbx_strand_id
1 'polypeptide(L)'
;GCPPPPIWVLLFRASYLSIQVTVLDPHVTALLFQPIQLRCSYQSSATAPPIVTWKYKSFCPTTSGFGGGGGAFQNGGGLVQNGGAQSEAMEAAIACPDSARTVRIVATKQGSAVSVGDYYQGRGVTITDGRDTA
;
A
#
# COMPACT_ATOMS: atom_id res chain seq x y z
N GLY A 1 -33.31 4.30 -58.62
CA GLY A 1 -32.88 4.76 -57.28
C GLY A 1 -32.10 3.64 -56.62
N CYS A 2 -31.13 3.97 -55.76
CA CYS A 2 -30.39 2.97 -54.99
C CYS A 2 -31.19 2.61 -53.72
N PRO A 3 -31.33 1.33 -53.34
CA PRO A 3 -31.97 0.97 -52.06
C PRO A 3 -31.07 1.41 -50.88
N PRO A 4 -31.65 1.81 -49.74
CA PRO A 4 -30.86 2.14 -48.55
C PRO A 4 -30.18 0.86 -48.00
N PRO A 5 -28.94 0.96 -47.48
CA PRO A 5 -28.28 -0.18 -46.86
C PRO A 5 -29.01 -0.60 -45.57
N PRO A 6 -29.03 -1.91 -45.24
CA PRO A 6 -29.63 -2.38 -43.99
C PRO A 6 -28.87 -1.81 -42.79
N ILE A 7 -29.62 -1.31 -41.79
CA ILE A 7 -29.06 -0.69 -40.58
C ILE A 7 -28.51 -1.78 -39.65
N TRP A 8 -27.29 -2.23 -39.93
CA TRP A 8 -26.50 -3.05 -39.03
C TRP A 8 -26.07 -2.21 -37.83
N VAL A 9 -26.93 -2.14 -36.81
CA VAL A 9 -26.60 -1.52 -35.52
C VAL A 9 -25.52 -2.35 -34.83
N LEU A 10 -24.26 -1.96 -35.04
CA LEU A 10 -23.12 -2.51 -34.30
C LEU A 10 -23.21 -2.08 -32.84
N LEU A 11 -23.94 -2.86 -32.05
CA LEU A 11 -24.01 -2.74 -30.59
C LEU A 11 -22.66 -3.13 -29.97
N PHE A 12 -21.72 -2.18 -29.97
CA PHE A 12 -20.47 -2.28 -29.21
C PHE A 12 -20.78 -2.38 -27.72
N ARG A 13 -20.90 -3.62 -27.21
CA ARG A 13 -20.97 -3.89 -25.77
C ARG A 13 -19.61 -3.59 -25.13
N ALA A 14 -19.43 -2.33 -24.71
CA ALA A 14 -18.33 -1.93 -23.85
C ALA A 14 -18.31 -2.83 -22.61
N SER A 15 -17.24 -3.63 -22.49
CA SER A 15 -17.10 -4.65 -21.46
C SER A 15 -16.33 -4.07 -20.28
N TYR A 16 -17.06 -3.58 -19.28
CA TYR A 16 -16.47 -2.97 -18.08
C TYR A 16 -15.96 -4.04 -17.11
N LEU A 17 -14.64 -4.11 -16.96
CA LEU A 17 -14.02 -4.88 -15.88
C LEU A 17 -14.07 -4.08 -14.58
N SER A 18 -14.48 -4.72 -13.49
CA SER A 18 -14.51 -4.15 -12.15
C SER A 18 -13.69 -4.98 -11.18
N ILE A 19 -13.17 -4.33 -10.14
CA ILE A 19 -12.60 -4.98 -8.98
C ILE A 19 -13.06 -4.23 -7.73
N GLN A 20 -13.66 -4.96 -6.79
CA GLN A 20 -14.00 -4.49 -5.46
C GLN A 20 -12.99 -5.09 -4.48
N VAL A 21 -12.48 -4.25 -3.58
CA VAL A 21 -11.53 -4.65 -2.53
C VAL A 21 -12.17 -4.34 -1.18
N THR A 22 -11.94 -5.19 -0.17
CA THR A 22 -12.49 -5.02 1.17
C THR A 22 -11.45 -5.43 2.21
N VAL A 23 -11.12 -4.51 3.11
CA VAL A 23 -10.19 -4.73 4.21
C VAL A 23 -11.02 -4.92 5.48
N LEU A 24 -10.88 -6.08 6.13
CA LEU A 24 -11.65 -6.41 7.32
C LEU A 24 -11.09 -5.67 8.55
N ASP A 25 -9.76 -5.73 8.69
CA ASP A 25 -9.02 -5.22 9.85
C ASP A 25 -8.09 -4.07 9.40
N PRO A 26 -8.60 -2.83 9.25
CA PRO A 26 -7.81 -1.70 8.72
C PRO A 26 -6.72 -1.21 9.68
N HIS A 27 -6.78 -1.61 10.95
CA HIS A 27 -5.78 -1.30 11.99
C HIS A 27 -5.41 -2.58 12.73
N VAL A 28 -4.12 -2.91 12.75
CA VAL A 28 -3.57 -4.08 13.46
C VAL A 28 -2.37 -3.60 14.29
N THR A 29 -2.40 -3.90 15.59
CA THR A 29 -1.32 -3.57 16.54
C THR A 29 -0.64 -4.85 16.99
N ALA A 30 0.69 -4.84 17.07
CA ALA A 30 1.51 -5.96 17.53
C ALA A 30 2.76 -5.47 18.27
N LEU A 31 3.33 -6.32 19.12
CA LEU A 31 4.61 -6.06 19.78
C LEU A 31 5.79 -6.35 18.85
N LEU A 32 6.98 -5.89 19.23
CA LEU A 32 8.20 -6.12 18.47
C LEU A 32 8.45 -7.62 18.25
N PHE A 33 8.81 -7.99 17.01
CA PHE A 33 9.01 -9.37 16.53
C PHE A 33 7.78 -10.29 16.53
N GLN A 34 6.57 -9.83 16.90
CA GLN A 34 5.36 -10.62 16.68
C GLN A 34 4.96 -10.65 15.20
N PRO A 35 4.50 -11.81 14.67
CA PRO A 35 3.95 -11.88 13.32
C PRO A 35 2.59 -11.18 13.25
N ILE A 36 2.28 -10.58 12.10
CA ILE A 36 0.98 -9.95 11.82
C ILE A 36 0.34 -10.54 10.56
N GLN A 37 -0.98 -10.71 10.58
CA GLN A 37 -1.77 -11.10 9.41
C GLN A 37 -2.58 -9.90 8.91
N LEU A 38 -2.31 -9.44 7.68
CA LEU A 38 -3.07 -8.35 7.05
C LEU A 38 -4.14 -8.96 6.12
N ARG A 39 -5.42 -8.85 6.51
CA ARG A 39 -6.54 -9.50 5.82
C ARG A 39 -7.18 -8.57 4.79
N CYS A 40 -7.24 -9.04 3.56
CA CYS A 40 -7.85 -8.35 2.43
C CYS A 40 -8.62 -9.37 1.58
N SER A 41 -9.87 -9.06 1.24
CA SER A 41 -10.66 -9.80 0.26
C SER A 41 -10.90 -8.95 -0.98
N TYR A 42 -11.09 -9.60 -2.12
CA TYR A 42 -11.45 -8.93 -3.36
C TYR A 42 -12.45 -9.75 -4.17
N GLN A 43 -13.20 -9.07 -5.02
CA GLN A 43 -14.08 -9.65 -6.04
C GLN A 43 -13.81 -8.93 -7.36
N SER A 44 -13.82 -9.65 -8.49
CA SER A 44 -13.63 -9.03 -9.81
C SER A 44 -14.49 -9.71 -10.86
N SER A 45 -14.92 -8.95 -11.87
CA SER A 45 -15.59 -9.48 -13.06
C SER A 45 -14.61 -9.99 -14.14
N ALA A 46 -13.30 -9.88 -13.91
CA ALA A 46 -12.29 -10.37 -14.83
C ALA A 46 -12.11 -11.90 -14.77
N THR A 47 -11.96 -12.53 -15.94
CA THR A 47 -11.64 -13.97 -16.06
C THR A 47 -10.19 -14.29 -15.69
N ALA A 48 -9.29 -13.32 -15.81
CA ALA A 48 -7.89 -13.46 -15.42
C ALA A 48 -7.71 -13.18 -13.91
N PRO A 49 -6.87 -13.95 -13.19
CA PRO A 49 -6.59 -13.69 -11.78
C PRO A 49 -5.87 -12.34 -11.60
N PRO A 50 -6.31 -11.46 -10.69
CA PRO A 50 -5.68 -10.17 -10.48
C PRO A 50 -4.32 -10.30 -9.80
N ILE A 51 -3.47 -9.28 -9.99
CA ILE A 51 -2.19 -9.14 -9.28
C ILE A 51 -2.45 -8.42 -7.96
N VAL A 52 -2.11 -9.06 -6.84
CA VAL A 52 -2.19 -8.45 -5.49
C VAL A 52 -0.79 -8.04 -5.07
N THR A 53 -0.62 -6.82 -4.56
CA THR A 53 0.69 -6.30 -4.13
C THR A 53 0.58 -5.62 -2.78
N TRP A 54 1.28 -6.16 -1.80
CA TRP A 54 1.37 -5.62 -0.45
C TRP A 54 2.46 -4.54 -0.43
N LYS A 55 2.10 -3.32 -0.01
CA LYS A 55 3.01 -2.17 0.06
C LYS A 55 3.10 -1.65 1.49
N TYR A 56 4.32 -1.48 1.97
CA TYR A 56 4.61 -0.74 3.19
C TYR A 56 4.78 0.74 2.84
N LYS A 57 4.28 1.64 3.69
CA LYS A 57 4.52 3.08 3.62
C LYS A 57 5.15 3.49 4.95
N SER A 58 6.23 4.27 4.89
CA SER A 58 6.89 4.74 6.11
C SER A 58 5.95 5.61 6.96
N PHE A 59 6.10 5.52 8.27
CA PHE A 59 5.46 6.45 9.20
C PHE A 59 5.94 7.90 8.97
N CYS A 60 5.21 8.86 9.53
CA CYS A 60 5.68 10.24 9.64
C CYS A 60 6.94 10.30 10.52
N PRO A 61 7.96 11.11 10.20
CA PRO A 61 9.04 11.39 11.13
C PRO A 61 8.49 12.08 12.38
N THR A 62 8.55 11.42 13.53
CA THR A 62 8.17 12.04 14.81
C THR A 62 9.32 12.87 15.35
N THR A 63 9.05 14.09 15.81
CA THR A 63 10.05 14.98 16.41
C THR A 63 10.66 14.40 17.70
N SER A 64 9.98 13.42 18.33
CA SER A 64 10.54 12.56 19.36
C SER A 64 11.48 11.51 18.76
N GLY A 65 12.78 11.60 19.08
CA GLY A 65 13.85 10.75 18.57
C GLY A 65 13.87 9.30 19.08
N PHE A 66 12.71 8.66 19.29
CA PHE A 66 12.57 7.29 19.80
C PHE A 66 12.20 6.27 18.71
N GLY A 67 12.76 6.44 17.51
CA GLY A 67 12.59 5.53 16.38
C GLY A 67 13.72 4.50 16.30
N GLY A 68 13.55 3.33 16.92
CA GLY A 68 14.48 2.20 16.89
C GLY A 68 14.60 1.47 15.53
N GLY A 69 14.62 2.22 14.43
CA GLY A 69 14.39 1.72 13.07
C GLY A 69 15.13 2.47 11.97
N GLY A 70 16.42 2.79 12.18
CA GLY A 70 17.35 3.13 11.09
C GLY A 70 16.98 4.35 10.23
N GLY A 71 16.22 5.29 10.77
CA GLY A 71 15.65 6.44 10.04
C GLY A 71 15.74 7.76 10.80
N ALA A 72 16.79 7.93 11.61
CA ALA A 72 17.03 9.18 12.31
C ALA A 72 17.38 10.29 11.31
N PHE A 73 16.49 11.26 11.15
CA PHE A 73 16.86 12.55 10.59
C PHE A 73 17.79 13.23 11.59
N GLN A 74 19.10 13.11 11.37
CA GLN A 74 20.10 13.91 12.08
C GLN A 74 20.02 15.36 11.55
N ASN A 75 19.01 16.10 12.00
CA ASN A 75 19.14 17.55 12.07
C ASN A 75 20.04 17.84 13.29
N GLY A 76 21.35 17.86 13.05
CA GLY A 76 22.37 17.99 14.10
C GLY A 76 22.40 19.39 14.70
N GLY A 77 21.49 19.69 15.62
CA GLY A 77 21.35 21.06 16.13
C GLY A 77 20.38 21.26 17.29
N GLY A 78 20.70 20.70 18.46
CA GLY A 78 20.28 21.26 19.76
C GLY A 78 18.83 21.04 20.22
N LEU A 79 18.66 21.22 21.53
CA LEU A 79 17.35 21.40 22.16
C LEU A 79 16.84 22.79 21.78
N VAL A 80 15.67 22.90 21.12
CA VAL A 80 15.03 24.20 20.84
C VAL A 80 14.40 24.72 22.14
N GLN A 81 15.26 25.27 23.00
CA GLN A 81 14.92 25.76 24.33
C GLN A 81 14.84 27.30 24.33
N ASN A 82 13.98 27.85 23.49
CA ASN A 82 13.49 29.24 23.60
C ASN A 82 12.16 29.42 22.85
N GLY A 83 11.28 30.27 23.37
CA GLY A 83 10.04 30.65 22.70
C GLY A 83 10.28 31.80 21.72
N GLY A 84 9.62 31.76 20.56
CA GLY A 84 9.61 32.88 19.60
C GLY A 84 9.77 32.51 18.13
N ALA A 85 10.25 31.30 17.81
CA ALA A 85 10.44 30.86 16.42
C ALA A 85 9.99 29.39 16.22
N GLN A 86 8.73 29.20 15.79
CA GLN A 86 8.28 27.91 15.25
C GLN A 86 8.90 27.73 13.86
N SER A 87 10.08 27.11 13.83
CA SER A 87 10.81 26.85 12.58
C SER A 87 10.00 26.00 11.60
N GLU A 88 10.16 26.26 10.30
CA GLU A 88 9.47 25.56 9.21
C GLU A 88 9.68 24.03 9.25
N ALA A 89 10.78 23.56 9.84
CA ALA A 89 11.05 22.15 10.07
C ALA A 89 10.04 21.47 11.04
N MET A 90 9.47 22.21 11.99
CA MET A 90 8.43 21.69 12.89
C MET A 90 7.07 21.68 12.19
N GLU A 91 6.76 22.68 11.36
CA GLU A 91 5.56 22.68 10.51
C GLU A 91 5.61 21.53 9.50
N ALA A 92 6.78 21.26 8.89
CA ALA A 92 6.98 20.13 7.99
C ALA A 92 6.81 18.76 8.69
N ALA A 93 7.22 18.65 9.96
CA ALA A 93 6.99 17.45 10.78
C ALA A 93 5.50 17.23 11.11
N ILE A 94 4.73 18.32 11.28
CA ILE A 94 3.27 18.28 11.50
C ILE A 94 2.53 17.96 10.19
N ALA A 95 2.92 18.58 9.08
CA ALA A 95 2.22 18.48 7.79
C ALA A 95 2.38 17.11 7.09
N CYS A 96 3.47 16.38 7.38
CA CYS A 96 3.75 15.01 6.92
C CYS A 96 3.21 14.65 5.51
N PRO A 97 3.63 15.36 4.44
CA PRO A 97 3.07 15.18 3.11
C PRO A 97 3.26 13.76 2.56
N ASP A 98 2.32 13.31 1.74
CA ASP A 98 2.26 11.94 1.24
C ASP A 98 3.48 11.56 0.36
N SER A 99 4.05 12.56 -0.32
CA SER A 99 5.27 12.48 -1.13
C SER A 99 6.57 12.28 -0.33
N ALA A 100 6.59 12.63 0.96
CA ALA A 100 7.77 12.47 1.81
C ALA A 100 7.88 11.08 2.45
N ARG A 101 6.83 10.25 2.37
CA ARG A 101 6.77 8.92 3.01
C ARG A 101 7.11 7.80 2.03
N THR A 102 8.24 7.12 2.27
CA THR A 102 8.77 6.08 1.37
C THR A 102 7.80 4.89 1.26
N VAL A 103 7.42 4.54 0.03
CA VAL A 103 6.63 3.33 -0.26
C VAL A 103 7.55 2.22 -0.75
N ARG A 104 7.40 1.00 -0.21
CA ARG A 104 8.16 -0.20 -0.61
C ARG A 104 7.21 -1.36 -0.87
N ILE A 105 7.51 -2.18 -1.87
CA ILE A 105 6.82 -3.46 -2.06
C ILE A 105 7.32 -4.43 -0.98
N VAL A 106 6.38 -5.06 -0.28
CA VAL A 106 6.64 -6.16 0.67
C VAL A 106 6.65 -7.47 -0.10
N ALA A 107 5.58 -7.73 -0.84
CA ALA A 107 5.42 -8.89 -1.71
C ALA A 107 4.37 -8.65 -2.80
N THR A 108 4.37 -9.48 -3.83
CA THR A 108 3.38 -9.51 -4.92
C THR A 108 2.96 -10.96 -5.18
N LYS A 109 1.66 -11.18 -5.42
CA LYS A 109 1.08 -12.47 -5.85
C LYS A 109 0.39 -12.31 -7.20
N GLN A 110 0.70 -13.21 -8.13
CA GLN A 110 0.13 -13.28 -9.47
C GLN A 110 -0.25 -14.74 -9.76
N GLY A 111 -1.54 -15.07 -9.64
CA GLY A 111 -2.00 -16.46 -9.63
C GLY A 111 -1.41 -17.22 -8.44
N SER A 112 -0.65 -18.28 -8.71
CA SER A 112 0.12 -19.05 -7.72
C SER A 112 1.54 -18.52 -7.47
N ALA A 113 2.07 -17.66 -8.35
CA ALA A 113 3.42 -17.12 -8.19
C ALA A 113 3.43 -16.04 -7.09
N VAL A 114 4.39 -16.14 -6.17
CA VAL A 114 4.64 -15.15 -5.10
C VAL A 114 6.08 -14.68 -5.21
N SER A 115 6.29 -13.35 -5.14
CA SER A 115 7.59 -12.71 -5.06
C SER A 115 7.65 -11.77 -3.85
N VAL A 116 8.84 -11.66 -3.25
CA VAL A 116 9.12 -10.78 -2.10
C VAL A 116 9.96 -9.60 -2.59
N GLY A 117 9.68 -8.38 -2.12
CA GLY A 117 10.45 -7.20 -2.49
C GLY A 117 11.84 -7.17 -1.85
N ASP A 118 12.81 -6.54 -2.49
CA ASP A 118 14.25 -6.61 -2.14
C ASP A 118 14.54 -6.32 -0.66
N TYR A 119 13.88 -5.29 -0.10
CA TYR A 119 14.00 -4.88 1.31
C TYR A 119 13.42 -5.87 2.34
N TYR A 120 12.71 -6.90 1.87
CA TYR A 120 12.04 -7.93 2.67
C TYR A 120 12.58 -9.34 2.39
N GLN A 121 13.58 -9.47 1.51
CA GLN A 121 14.29 -10.74 1.29
C GLN A 121 14.87 -11.28 2.62
N GLY A 122 14.76 -12.58 2.82
CA GLY A 122 15.17 -13.24 4.07
C GLY A 122 14.28 -12.97 5.29
N ARG A 123 13.19 -12.19 5.18
CA ARG A 123 12.18 -12.03 6.24
C ARG A 123 11.07 -13.05 6.09
N GLY A 124 10.45 -13.44 7.21
CA GLY A 124 9.24 -14.26 7.21
C GLY A 124 8.04 -13.50 6.63
N VAL A 125 7.79 -13.68 5.33
CA VAL A 125 6.64 -13.13 4.60
C VAL A 125 5.91 -14.29 3.93
N THR A 126 4.65 -14.50 4.31
CA THR A 126 3.81 -15.58 3.78
C THR A 126 2.50 -15.00 3.27
N ILE A 127 2.04 -15.48 2.11
CA ILE A 127 0.74 -15.13 1.53
C ILE A 127 -0.09 -16.41 1.38
N THR A 128 -1.05 -16.58 2.27
CA THR A 128 -2.09 -17.62 2.25
C THR A 128 -3.30 -17.13 1.45
N ASP A 129 -3.90 -17.96 0.61
CA ASP A 129 -5.22 -17.65 0.05
C ASP A 129 -6.30 -17.99 1.10
N GLY A 130 -7.43 -17.26 1.08
CA GLY A 130 -8.61 -17.57 1.92
C GLY A 130 -9.34 -18.87 1.56
N ARG A 131 -8.66 -19.81 0.92
CA ARG A 131 -9.11 -21.15 0.54
C ARG A 131 -8.17 -22.26 1.03
N ASP A 132 -7.25 -21.95 1.94
CA ASP A 132 -6.49 -22.94 2.71
C ASP A 132 -7.44 -23.60 3.74
N THR A 133 -8.38 -24.42 3.25
CA THR A 133 -9.26 -25.27 4.05
C THR A 133 -8.52 -26.52 4.51
N ALA A 134 -8.58 -26.80 5.82
CA ALA A 134 -8.23 -28.08 6.40
C ALA A 134 -9.23 -29.19 6.03
#